data_AF-A0A061GQH7-F1
#
_entry.id   AF-A0A061GQH7-F1
#
_cell.length_a   1.000
_cell.length_b   1.000
_cell.length_c   1.000
_cell.angle_alpha   90.00
_cell.angle_beta   90.00
_cell.angle_gamma   90.00
#
_symmetry.space_group_name_H-M   'P 1'
#
loop_
_entity.id
_entity.type
_entity.pdbx_description
1 polymer ?
#
loop_
_entity_poly.entity_id
_entity_poly.type
_entity_poly.pdbx_seq_one_letter_code
_entity_poly.pdbx_strand_id
1 'polypeptide(L)'
;MSAEKTELDGSSSANPLLLQLQQILTSCSESIDGGGDLGQSQTSVAELVNFLDSLSDAAISEPENEDASANALEILSETYNFLCSPSLDQEVFDALSFELPKSVSKFSGVSLKCLEIADNIIDRFIQTCSPRDMLSILCEALDSPNKTVKASVYVSPLLSGLSKVFLSIQRRHFEQIKVAVPVVVKVVNTISSESDYEDSELETLFDRAVDIGHSIQVVSTKLEAGVNEKLQALLGLYVLQILALVSVSSRCNSSNHLPFAVRLACFLPYCGLSYCGLITGSDVDKISGIVIGENEDDSMIFSSHVYLGASISVIWAQMCDEVAQVAKEDLSAVKGELQIIQTKRWQAIGMLKHIFSSVDLPWEFKRHAVDFLLDITNGNNSKTLDDEHNDCSLYMTSLFSALQAITMIIIYASDTVLRKNAFEALKRVLADIPNSQRFDILKALIEKSESSSMVAILLDCVRGEMHMESTLRTSIGKNEVLGADDKACKNTLFWSTSILELVESVLRPLNGGPPILPENGDAVFLLHLLPVDV
;
A
#
# COMPACT_ATOMS: atom_id res chain seq x y z
N MET A 1 -39.11 43.63 -61.35
CA MET A 1 -38.44 42.35 -61.06
C MET A 1 -37.12 42.68 -60.40
N SER A 2 -37.14 42.60 -59.08
CA SER A 2 -36.03 42.83 -58.17
C SER A 2 -34.99 41.71 -58.24
N ALA A 3 -33.74 42.04 -58.00
CA ALA A 3 -32.81 41.18 -57.29
C ALA A 3 -31.69 42.08 -56.73
N GLU A 4 -31.99 42.58 -55.54
CA GLU A 4 -31.11 43.26 -54.62
C GLU A 4 -30.04 42.27 -54.13
N LYS A 5 -28.80 42.75 -54.10
CA LYS A 5 -27.61 41.97 -53.77
C LYS A 5 -27.42 42.09 -52.25
N THR A 6 -27.89 41.10 -51.51
CA THR A 6 -27.78 41.06 -50.06
C THR A 6 -26.32 40.82 -49.65
N GLU A 7 -25.81 41.75 -48.84
CA GLU A 7 -24.53 41.69 -48.16
C GLU A 7 -24.52 40.50 -47.17
N LEU A 8 -23.44 39.73 -47.23
CA LEU A 8 -23.06 38.76 -46.21
C LEU A 8 -22.46 39.53 -45.03
N ASP A 9 -23.29 39.91 -44.07
CA ASP A 9 -22.83 40.30 -42.75
C ASP A 9 -22.54 39.02 -41.95
N GLY A 10 -21.25 38.67 -41.90
CA GLY A 10 -20.73 37.69 -40.96
C GLY A 10 -20.59 38.32 -39.58
N SER A 11 -21.67 38.34 -38.80
CA SER A 11 -21.54 38.54 -37.35
C SER A 11 -21.29 37.18 -36.69
N SER A 12 -20.06 36.99 -36.21
CA SER A 12 -19.68 35.91 -35.29
C SER A 12 -20.68 35.82 -34.14
N SER A 13 -21.54 34.81 -34.13
CA SER A 13 -22.44 34.53 -32.99
C SER A 13 -21.59 34.06 -31.82
N ALA A 14 -21.34 34.94 -30.84
CA ALA A 14 -20.65 34.58 -29.60
C ALA A 14 -21.39 33.44 -28.88
N ASN A 15 -20.65 32.44 -28.41
CA ASN A 15 -21.19 31.28 -27.70
C ASN A 15 -21.97 31.76 -26.45
N PRO A 16 -23.28 31.42 -26.31
CA PRO A 16 -24.10 31.91 -25.19
C PRO A 16 -23.57 31.49 -23.82
N LEU A 17 -22.91 30.31 -23.72
CA LEU A 17 -22.30 29.84 -22.48
C LEU A 17 -21.08 30.68 -22.10
N LEU A 18 -20.29 31.11 -23.09
CA LEU A 18 -19.12 31.95 -22.87
C LEU A 18 -19.52 33.34 -22.34
N LEU A 19 -20.57 33.93 -22.93
CA LEU A 19 -21.13 35.19 -22.44
C LEU A 19 -21.65 35.08 -21.00
N GLN A 20 -22.30 33.97 -20.68
CA GLN A 20 -22.78 33.70 -19.33
C GLN A 20 -21.61 33.57 -18.34
N LEU A 21 -20.55 32.84 -18.69
CA LEU A 21 -19.34 32.74 -17.87
C LEU A 21 -18.71 34.11 -17.63
N GLN A 22 -18.53 34.92 -18.67
CA GLN A 22 -17.95 36.26 -18.56
C GLN A 22 -18.76 37.17 -17.63
N GLN A 23 -20.10 37.08 -17.68
CA GLN A 23 -20.98 37.80 -16.76
C GLN A 23 -20.80 37.35 -15.31
N ILE A 24 -20.74 36.03 -15.06
CA ILE A 24 -20.54 35.48 -13.72
C ILE A 24 -19.16 35.88 -13.17
N LEU A 25 -18.09 35.77 -13.96
CA LEU A 25 -16.74 36.14 -13.57
C LEU A 25 -16.63 37.64 -13.26
N THR A 26 -17.27 38.49 -14.06
CA THR A 26 -17.32 39.94 -13.81
C THR A 26 -18.06 40.25 -12.51
N SER A 27 -19.22 39.61 -12.29
CA SER A 27 -19.99 39.71 -11.04
C SER A 27 -19.18 39.25 -9.82
N CYS A 28 -18.40 38.17 -9.97
CA CYS A 28 -17.49 37.70 -8.92
C CYS A 28 -16.45 38.79 -8.58
N SER A 29 -15.73 39.32 -9.58
CA SER A 29 -14.72 40.38 -9.34
C SER A 29 -15.34 41.61 -8.68
N GLU A 30 -16.46 42.12 -9.21
CA GLU A 30 -17.10 43.33 -8.68
C GLU A 30 -17.61 43.15 -7.24
N SER A 31 -18.17 41.98 -6.92
CA SER A 31 -18.68 41.69 -5.57
C SER A 31 -17.58 41.54 -4.52
N ILE A 32 -16.38 41.14 -4.94
CA ILE A 32 -15.22 40.96 -4.08
C ILE A 32 -14.46 42.28 -3.92
N ASP A 33 -14.12 42.95 -5.03
CA ASP A 33 -13.31 44.19 -5.04
C ASP A 33 -14.07 45.41 -4.50
N GLY A 34 -15.40 45.39 -4.56
CA GLY A 34 -16.26 46.51 -4.14
C GLY A 34 -16.40 46.69 -2.62
N GLY A 35 -15.71 45.89 -1.80
CA GLY A 35 -15.95 45.82 -0.35
C GLY A 35 -17.36 45.28 -0.03
N GLY A 36 -17.86 44.39 -0.89
CA GLY A 36 -19.18 43.78 -0.77
C GLY A 36 -19.33 42.98 0.53
N ASP A 37 -20.58 42.76 0.93
CA ASP A 37 -20.89 41.88 2.07
C ASP A 37 -20.34 40.47 1.80
N LEU A 38 -19.71 39.85 2.82
CA LEU A 38 -19.08 38.54 2.72
C LEU A 38 -20.05 37.46 2.20
N GLY A 39 -21.36 37.64 2.45
CA GLY A 39 -22.41 36.76 1.92
C GLY A 39 -22.66 36.92 0.42
N GLN A 40 -22.48 38.12 -0.16
CA GLN A 40 -22.67 38.36 -1.58
C GLN A 40 -21.52 37.76 -2.40
N SER A 41 -20.28 37.94 -1.96
CA SER A 41 -19.11 37.33 -2.62
C SER A 41 -19.19 35.80 -2.60
N GLN A 42 -19.57 35.20 -1.47
CA GLN A 42 -19.79 33.75 -1.37
C GLN A 42 -20.89 33.25 -2.33
N THR A 43 -21.96 34.03 -2.48
CA THR A 43 -23.06 33.67 -3.39
C THR A 43 -22.60 33.70 -4.86
N SER A 44 -21.84 34.72 -5.26
CA SER A 44 -21.29 34.82 -6.63
C SER A 44 -20.28 33.70 -6.93
N VAL A 45 -19.40 33.36 -5.97
CA VAL A 45 -18.47 32.23 -6.13
C VAL A 45 -19.24 30.90 -6.25
N ALA A 46 -20.28 30.70 -5.43
CA ALA A 46 -21.13 29.52 -5.54
C ALA A 46 -21.87 29.43 -6.89
N GLU A 47 -22.30 30.57 -7.45
CA GLU A 47 -22.90 30.61 -8.79
C GLU A 47 -21.91 30.17 -9.88
N LEU A 48 -20.66 30.64 -9.80
CA LEU A 48 -19.58 30.20 -10.70
C LEU A 48 -19.32 28.70 -10.58
N VAL A 49 -19.18 28.19 -9.36
CA VAL A 49 -18.91 26.77 -9.10
C VAL A 49 -20.06 25.90 -9.62
N ASN A 50 -21.31 26.28 -9.34
CA ASN A 50 -22.48 25.54 -9.82
C ASN A 50 -22.56 25.52 -11.35
N PHE A 51 -22.22 26.64 -12.01
CA PHE A 51 -22.17 26.73 -13.46
C PHE A 51 -21.11 25.79 -14.05
N LEU A 52 -19.88 25.85 -13.52
CA LEU A 52 -18.77 25.01 -13.97
C LEU A 52 -19.03 23.53 -13.72
N ASP A 53 -19.54 23.18 -12.52
CA ASP A 53 -19.87 21.82 -12.14
C ASP A 53 -20.95 21.23 -13.08
N SER A 54 -22.02 21.98 -13.32
CA SER A 54 -23.11 21.55 -14.21
C SER A 54 -22.62 21.28 -15.64
N LEU A 55 -21.72 22.12 -16.15
CA LEU A 55 -21.13 21.94 -17.48
C LEU A 55 -20.20 20.72 -17.53
N SER A 56 -19.37 20.53 -16.51
CA SER A 56 -18.49 19.36 -16.44
C SER A 56 -19.29 18.06 -16.35
N ASP A 57 -20.32 17.99 -15.51
CA ASP A 57 -21.16 16.81 -15.34
C ASP A 57 -21.92 16.48 -16.64
N ALA A 58 -22.40 17.49 -17.37
CA ALA A 58 -23.05 17.31 -18.66
C ALA A 58 -22.08 16.75 -19.72
N ALA A 59 -20.86 17.31 -19.82
CA ALA A 59 -19.86 16.86 -20.78
C ALA A 59 -19.33 15.44 -20.49
N ILE A 60 -19.21 15.07 -19.20
CA ILE A 60 -18.81 13.71 -18.78
C ILE A 60 -19.93 12.70 -19.04
N SER A 61 -21.19 13.09 -18.86
CA SER A 61 -22.34 12.22 -19.06
C SER A 61 -22.61 11.92 -20.54
N GLU A 62 -22.18 12.80 -21.45
CA GLU A 62 -22.35 12.68 -22.90
C GLU A 62 -21.00 12.69 -23.65
N PRO A 63 -20.14 11.67 -23.48
CA PRO A 63 -18.77 11.69 -24.02
C PRO A 63 -18.70 11.70 -25.57
N GLU A 64 -19.77 11.26 -26.25
CA GLU A 64 -19.87 11.30 -27.72
C GLU A 64 -20.30 12.68 -28.25
N ASN A 65 -20.70 13.60 -27.37
CA ASN A 65 -21.14 14.93 -27.74
C ASN A 65 -19.92 15.86 -27.90
N GLU A 66 -19.41 15.96 -29.13
CA GLU A 66 -18.28 16.83 -29.47
C GLU A 66 -18.52 18.29 -29.09
N ASP A 67 -19.77 18.79 -29.22
CA ASP A 67 -20.11 20.16 -28.86
C ASP A 67 -20.02 20.38 -27.35
N ALA A 68 -20.45 19.43 -26.53
CA ALA A 68 -20.33 19.52 -25.07
C ALA A 68 -18.85 19.54 -24.62
N SER A 69 -18.02 18.70 -25.22
CA SER A 69 -16.58 18.66 -24.96
C SER A 69 -15.89 19.96 -25.42
N ALA A 70 -16.23 20.47 -26.60
CA ALA A 70 -15.70 21.73 -27.13
C ALA A 70 -16.11 22.93 -26.25
N ASN A 71 -17.37 22.99 -25.82
CA ASN A 71 -17.87 24.01 -24.90
C ASN A 71 -17.14 23.95 -23.56
N ALA A 72 -16.98 22.76 -22.97
CA ALA A 72 -16.27 22.59 -21.71
C ALA A 72 -14.81 23.08 -21.82
N LEU A 73 -14.13 22.77 -22.93
CA LEU A 73 -12.78 23.25 -23.20
C LEU A 73 -12.71 24.77 -23.35
N GLU A 74 -13.65 25.38 -24.07
CA GLU A 74 -13.73 26.83 -24.28
C GLU A 74 -13.97 27.58 -22.96
N ILE A 75 -14.92 27.10 -22.14
CA ILE A 75 -15.24 27.67 -20.82
C ILE A 75 -14.05 27.57 -19.87
N LEU A 76 -13.36 26.43 -19.86
CA LEU A 76 -12.18 26.25 -19.01
C LEU A 76 -11.01 27.14 -19.46
N SER A 77 -10.82 27.28 -20.77
CA SER A 77 -9.82 28.18 -21.36
C SER A 77 -10.09 29.63 -21.00
N GLU A 78 -11.34 30.08 -21.07
CA GLU A 78 -11.71 31.43 -20.70
C GLU A 78 -11.56 31.70 -19.20
N THR A 79 -11.89 30.71 -18.36
CA THR A 79 -11.63 30.77 -16.92
C THR A 79 -10.13 30.95 -16.64
N TYR A 80 -9.27 30.21 -17.35
CA TYR A 80 -7.82 30.38 -17.26
C TYR A 80 -7.36 31.77 -17.74
N ASN A 81 -7.89 32.26 -18.86
CA ASN A 81 -7.57 33.59 -19.39
C ASN A 81 -7.93 34.70 -18.39
N PHE A 82 -9.10 34.58 -17.74
CA PHE A 82 -9.53 35.49 -16.68
C PHE A 82 -8.52 35.53 -15.52
N LEU A 83 -8.09 34.37 -15.03
CA LEU A 83 -7.05 34.28 -13.98
C LEU A 83 -5.67 34.75 -14.44
N CYS A 84 -5.40 34.77 -15.74
CA CYS A 84 -4.17 35.34 -16.29
C CYS A 84 -4.25 36.85 -16.49
N SER A 85 -5.41 37.47 -16.28
CA SER A 85 -5.58 38.91 -16.46
C SER A 85 -4.68 39.70 -15.49
N PRO A 86 -3.86 40.65 -15.97
CA PRO A 86 -2.94 41.42 -15.13
C PRO A 86 -3.64 42.41 -14.19
N SER A 87 -4.94 42.64 -14.39
CA SER A 87 -5.75 43.55 -13.59
C SER A 87 -6.58 42.85 -12.51
N LEU A 88 -6.43 41.53 -12.34
CA LEU A 88 -7.21 40.79 -11.37
C LEU A 88 -6.64 41.02 -9.97
N ASP A 89 -7.49 41.48 -9.05
CA ASP A 89 -7.11 41.80 -7.69
C ASP A 89 -6.85 40.53 -6.85
N GLN A 90 -5.95 40.65 -5.87
CA GLN A 90 -5.52 39.53 -5.02
C GLN A 90 -6.69 38.98 -4.18
N GLU A 91 -7.63 39.84 -3.77
CA GLU A 91 -8.80 39.42 -2.99
C GLU A 91 -9.70 38.46 -3.79
N VAL A 92 -9.82 38.69 -5.11
CA VAL A 92 -10.54 37.80 -6.02
C VAL A 92 -9.83 36.45 -6.13
N PHE A 93 -8.50 36.46 -6.27
CA PHE A 93 -7.71 35.23 -6.28
C PHE A 93 -7.89 34.41 -5.00
N ASP A 94 -7.76 35.05 -3.84
CA ASP A 94 -7.85 34.38 -2.56
C ASP A 94 -9.25 33.79 -2.36
N ALA A 95 -10.32 34.53 -2.71
CA ALA A 95 -11.69 34.05 -2.63
C ALA A 95 -11.96 32.86 -3.57
N LEU A 96 -11.50 32.94 -4.83
CA LEU A 96 -11.68 31.86 -5.80
C LEU A 96 -10.84 30.62 -5.46
N SER A 97 -9.71 30.78 -4.78
CA SER A 97 -8.80 29.67 -4.47
C SER A 97 -9.44 28.59 -3.61
N PHE A 98 -10.44 28.90 -2.79
CA PHE A 98 -11.09 27.92 -1.91
C PHE A 98 -11.94 26.88 -2.66
N GLU A 99 -12.58 27.28 -3.76
CA GLU A 99 -13.57 26.43 -4.45
C GLU A 99 -13.16 26.07 -5.88
N LEU A 100 -12.46 26.97 -6.57
CA LEU A 100 -12.19 26.82 -8.00
C LEU A 100 -11.27 25.63 -8.31
N PRO A 101 -10.17 25.35 -7.56
CA PRO A 101 -9.35 24.17 -7.78
C PRO A 101 -10.15 22.86 -7.79
N LYS A 102 -11.15 22.75 -6.91
CA LYS A 102 -12.06 21.61 -6.85
C LYS A 102 -12.96 21.55 -8.09
N SER A 103 -13.63 22.65 -8.43
CA SER A 103 -14.57 22.67 -9.57
C SER A 103 -13.86 22.39 -10.90
N VAL A 104 -12.73 23.06 -11.18
CA VAL A 104 -11.99 22.87 -12.44
C VAL A 104 -11.39 21.48 -12.58
N SER A 105 -11.07 20.81 -11.48
CA SER A 105 -10.54 19.45 -11.50
C SER A 105 -11.54 18.44 -12.08
N LYS A 106 -12.85 18.71 -12.04
CA LYS A 106 -13.86 17.84 -12.66
C LYS A 106 -13.73 17.77 -14.19
N PHE A 107 -13.26 18.84 -14.83
CA PHE A 107 -13.10 18.91 -16.28
C PHE A 107 -12.01 17.96 -16.82
N SER A 108 -11.12 17.47 -15.96
CA SER A 108 -10.12 16.47 -16.33
C SER A 108 -10.74 15.21 -16.94
N GLY A 109 -11.97 14.85 -16.54
CA GLY A 109 -12.74 13.73 -17.08
C GLY A 109 -13.27 13.93 -18.50
N VAL A 110 -13.22 15.15 -19.04
CA VAL A 110 -13.80 15.49 -20.35
C VAL A 110 -12.81 15.23 -21.49
N SER A 111 -11.55 15.66 -21.34
CA SER A 111 -10.49 15.43 -22.33
C SER A 111 -9.09 15.69 -21.76
N LEU A 112 -8.04 15.18 -22.41
CA LEU A 112 -6.65 15.47 -22.04
C LEU A 112 -6.32 16.97 -22.09
N LYS A 113 -6.90 17.72 -23.04
CA LYS A 113 -6.72 19.18 -23.11
C LYS A 113 -7.38 19.88 -21.92
N CYS A 114 -8.54 19.42 -21.48
CA CYS A 114 -9.19 19.94 -20.28
C CYS A 114 -8.36 19.66 -19.04
N LEU A 115 -7.76 18.47 -18.93
CA LEU A 115 -6.80 18.13 -17.87
C LEU A 115 -5.61 19.09 -17.84
N GLU A 116 -4.99 19.37 -19.00
CA GLU A 116 -3.87 20.32 -19.09
C GLU A 116 -4.25 21.74 -18.64
N ILE A 117 -5.43 22.23 -19.03
CA ILE A 117 -5.89 23.57 -18.61
C ILE A 117 -6.25 23.59 -17.12
N ALA A 118 -6.87 22.52 -16.60
CA ALA A 118 -7.13 22.40 -15.16
C ALA A 118 -5.83 22.43 -14.34
N ASP A 119 -4.79 21.71 -14.78
CA ASP A 119 -3.44 21.78 -14.22
C ASP A 119 -2.90 23.23 -14.24
N ASN A 120 -3.05 23.94 -15.37
CA ASN A 120 -2.59 25.34 -15.50
C ASN A 120 -3.35 26.31 -14.59
N ILE A 121 -4.65 26.12 -14.39
CA ILE A 121 -5.46 26.93 -13.46
C ILE A 121 -4.97 26.72 -12.02
N ILE A 122 -4.76 25.47 -11.61
CA ILE A 122 -4.24 25.16 -10.28
C ILE A 122 -2.83 25.75 -10.10
N ASP A 123 -1.97 25.64 -11.11
CA ASP A 123 -0.63 26.25 -11.10
C ASP A 123 -0.69 27.76 -10.91
N ARG A 124 -1.67 28.42 -11.52
CA ARG A 124 -1.87 29.86 -11.37
C ARG A 124 -2.20 30.24 -9.92
N PHE A 125 -3.05 29.46 -9.24
CA PHE A 125 -3.29 29.64 -7.81
C PHE A 125 -2.04 29.38 -6.96
N ILE A 126 -1.28 28.33 -7.27
CA ILE A 126 -0.04 28.00 -6.54
C ILE A 126 1.01 29.12 -6.65
N GLN A 127 1.08 29.80 -7.79
CA GLN A 127 2.00 30.91 -8.02
C GLN A 127 1.59 32.21 -7.30
N THR A 128 0.30 32.38 -7.02
CA THR A 128 -0.28 33.66 -6.58
C THR A 128 -0.68 33.63 -5.10
N CYS A 129 -1.21 32.51 -4.62
CA CYS A 129 -1.67 32.33 -3.25
C CYS A 129 -0.55 31.81 -2.33
N SER A 130 -0.78 31.92 -1.02
CA SER A 130 0.13 31.39 0.00
C SER A 130 0.24 29.87 -0.09
N PRO A 131 1.47 29.28 -0.12
CA PRO A 131 1.66 27.83 -0.22
C PRO A 131 1.00 27.05 0.92
N ARG A 132 0.92 27.64 2.11
CA ARG A 132 0.28 27.02 3.27
C ARG A 132 -1.24 26.90 3.08
N ASP A 133 -1.85 27.94 2.51
CA ASP A 133 -3.30 27.97 2.31
C ASP A 133 -3.66 27.04 1.15
N MET A 134 -2.88 27.08 0.05
CA MET A 134 -3.03 26.13 -1.06
C MET A 134 -2.85 24.67 -0.63
N LEU A 135 -1.94 24.40 0.31
CA LEU A 135 -1.81 23.05 0.88
C LEU A 135 -3.10 22.60 1.56
N SER A 136 -3.68 23.46 2.42
CA SER A 136 -4.92 23.16 3.13
C SER A 136 -6.09 22.97 2.17
N ILE A 137 -6.24 23.87 1.20
CA ILE A 137 -7.30 23.87 0.19
C ILE A 137 -7.24 22.58 -0.64
N LEU A 138 -6.07 22.22 -1.16
CA LEU A 138 -5.94 21.03 -2.00
C LEU A 138 -6.14 19.74 -1.20
N CYS A 139 -5.66 19.68 0.06
CA CYS A 139 -5.94 18.56 0.95
C CYS A 139 -7.44 18.42 1.25
N GLU A 140 -8.15 19.53 1.49
CA GLU A 140 -9.60 19.52 1.70
C GLU A 140 -10.36 19.09 0.43
N ALA A 141 -9.95 19.56 -0.74
CA ALA A 141 -10.52 19.17 -2.02
C ALA A 141 -10.36 17.67 -2.32
N LEU A 142 -9.24 17.07 -1.87
CA LEU A 142 -8.95 15.64 -1.96
C LEU A 142 -9.75 14.81 -0.95
N ASP A 143 -9.94 15.31 0.28
CA ASP A 143 -10.74 14.63 1.31
C ASP A 143 -12.25 14.72 1.05
N SER A 144 -12.69 15.57 0.12
CA SER A 144 -14.10 15.71 -0.25
C SER A 144 -14.56 14.57 -1.18
N PRO A 145 -15.60 13.79 -0.80
CA PRO A 145 -16.10 12.71 -1.63
C PRO A 145 -16.88 13.28 -2.83
N ASN A 146 -16.27 13.30 -4.02
CA ASN A 146 -17.02 13.55 -5.26
C ASN A 146 -17.61 12.23 -5.77
N LYS A 147 -18.94 12.11 -5.68
CA LYS A 147 -19.68 10.92 -6.11
C LYS A 147 -20.08 10.93 -7.59
N THR A 148 -19.86 12.04 -8.31
CA THR A 148 -20.43 12.27 -9.66
C THR A 148 -19.44 12.02 -10.80
N VAL A 149 -18.13 12.06 -10.53
CA VAL A 149 -17.05 11.88 -11.54
C VAL A 149 -16.27 10.62 -11.21
N LYS A 150 -15.72 9.92 -12.22
CA LYS A 150 -14.69 8.89 -12.00
C LYS A 150 -13.59 9.48 -11.12
N ALA A 151 -13.46 8.98 -9.89
CA ALA A 151 -12.71 9.69 -8.84
C ALA A 151 -11.22 9.82 -9.20
N SER A 152 -10.65 8.85 -9.91
CA SER A 152 -9.26 8.84 -10.43
C SER A 152 -8.90 10.08 -11.24
N VAL A 153 -9.78 10.48 -12.16
CA VAL A 153 -9.50 11.57 -13.10
C VAL A 153 -9.62 12.91 -12.38
N TYR A 154 -10.66 13.07 -11.56
CA TYR A 154 -10.87 14.27 -10.72
C TYR A 154 -9.70 14.56 -9.78
N VAL A 155 -9.09 13.55 -9.14
CA VAL A 155 -8.01 13.80 -8.15
C VAL A 155 -6.66 14.10 -8.81
N SER A 156 -6.49 13.76 -10.09
CA SER A 156 -5.19 13.86 -10.77
C SER A 156 -4.64 15.30 -10.81
N PRO A 157 -5.41 16.34 -11.20
CA PRO A 157 -4.96 17.73 -11.12
C PRO A 157 -4.64 18.18 -9.68
N LEU A 158 -5.38 17.69 -8.69
CA LEU A 158 -5.17 18.06 -7.28
C LEU A 158 -3.86 17.48 -6.72
N LEU A 159 -3.55 16.22 -7.05
CA LEU A 159 -2.27 15.58 -6.69
C LEU A 159 -1.08 16.26 -7.39
N SER A 160 -1.25 16.58 -8.67
CA SER A 160 -0.31 17.40 -9.46
C SER A 160 -0.05 18.75 -8.78
N GLY A 161 -1.12 19.44 -8.38
CA GLY A 161 -1.05 20.69 -7.63
C GLY A 161 -0.30 20.54 -6.29
N LEU A 162 -0.62 19.52 -5.49
CA LEU A 162 0.07 19.26 -4.21
C LEU A 162 1.57 19.04 -4.41
N SER A 163 1.97 18.29 -5.45
CA SER A 163 3.38 18.08 -5.77
C SER A 163 4.12 19.41 -5.97
N LYS A 164 3.47 20.40 -6.61
CA LYS A 164 4.04 21.74 -6.84
C LYS A 164 3.96 22.62 -5.60
N VAL A 165 2.89 22.53 -4.80
CA VAL A 165 2.78 23.22 -3.51
C VAL A 165 3.93 22.83 -2.60
N PHE A 166 4.30 21.54 -2.52
CA PHE A 166 5.42 21.09 -1.70
C PHE A 166 6.72 21.81 -2.05
N LEU A 167 6.98 22.04 -3.33
CA LEU A 167 8.17 22.76 -3.82
C LEU A 167 8.16 24.25 -3.44
N SER A 168 6.97 24.83 -3.25
CA SER A 168 6.76 26.24 -2.91
C SER A 168 6.76 26.52 -1.41
N ILE A 169 6.69 25.49 -0.55
CA ILE A 169 6.77 25.66 0.90
C ILE A 169 8.13 26.29 1.28
N GLN A 170 8.11 27.30 2.15
CA GLN A 170 9.31 28.02 2.56
C GLN A 170 9.77 27.71 3.99
N ARG A 171 8.87 27.22 4.85
CA ARG A 171 9.10 27.01 6.30
C ARG A 171 8.34 25.78 6.76
N ARG A 172 8.79 25.14 7.85
CA ARG A 172 8.10 23.98 8.46
C ARG A 172 7.78 22.88 7.43
N HIS A 173 8.75 22.59 6.55
CA HIS A 173 8.57 21.66 5.43
C HIS A 173 8.09 20.29 5.92
N PHE A 174 8.72 19.77 6.97
CA PHE A 174 8.35 18.49 7.56
C PHE A 174 6.93 18.49 8.09
N GLU A 175 6.56 19.47 8.93
CA GLU A 175 5.23 19.50 9.55
C GLU A 175 4.12 19.64 8.51
N GLN A 176 4.34 20.45 7.47
CA GLN A 176 3.35 20.65 6.40
C GLN A 176 3.20 19.40 5.52
N ILE A 177 4.31 18.83 5.05
CA ILE A 177 4.27 17.62 4.20
C ILE A 177 3.73 16.41 4.98
N LYS A 178 4.10 16.28 6.27
CA LYS A 178 3.61 15.21 7.15
C LYS A 178 2.09 15.18 7.25
N VAL A 179 1.42 16.33 7.28
CA VAL A 179 -0.04 16.42 7.33
C VAL A 179 -0.70 16.00 6.01
N ALA A 180 -0.07 16.30 4.88
CA ALA A 180 -0.64 16.03 3.56
C ALA A 180 -0.46 14.58 3.09
N VAL A 181 0.64 13.92 3.48
CA VAL A 181 0.95 12.54 3.05
C VAL A 181 -0.19 11.55 3.33
N PRO A 182 -0.79 11.51 4.53
CA PRO A 182 -1.93 10.63 4.81
C PRO A 182 -3.14 10.85 3.91
N VAL A 183 -3.45 12.11 3.59
CA VAL A 183 -4.57 12.48 2.70
C VAL A 183 -4.33 11.89 1.30
N VAL A 184 -3.10 12.07 0.78
CA VAL A 184 -2.69 11.51 -0.52
C VAL A 184 -2.81 9.99 -0.52
N VAL A 185 -2.23 9.32 0.47
CA VAL A 185 -2.25 7.85 0.55
C VAL A 185 -3.67 7.32 0.67
N LYS A 186 -4.53 7.96 1.47
CA LYS A 186 -5.93 7.59 1.63
C LYS A 186 -6.68 7.67 0.30
N VAL A 187 -6.53 8.77 -0.44
CA VAL A 187 -7.20 8.94 -1.75
C VAL A 187 -6.70 7.92 -2.77
N VAL A 188 -5.38 7.72 -2.87
CA VAL A 188 -4.81 6.71 -3.77
C VAL A 188 -5.33 5.32 -3.40
N ASN A 189 -5.39 4.98 -2.11
CA ASN A 189 -5.92 3.71 -1.64
C ASN A 189 -7.40 3.52 -2.00
N THR A 190 -8.24 4.52 -1.73
CA THR A 190 -9.68 4.46 -2.04
C THR A 190 -9.90 4.19 -3.52
N ILE A 191 -9.21 4.92 -4.40
CA ILE A 191 -9.40 4.80 -5.85
C ILE A 191 -8.80 3.50 -6.38
N SER A 192 -7.58 3.13 -5.96
CA SER A 192 -6.91 1.91 -6.43
C SER A 192 -7.59 0.62 -5.96
N SER A 193 -8.37 0.68 -4.87
CA SER A 193 -9.14 -0.47 -4.37
C SER A 193 -10.49 -0.68 -5.07
N GLU A 194 -10.99 0.32 -5.80
CA GLU A 194 -12.28 0.23 -6.50
C GLU A 194 -12.15 -0.62 -7.78
N SER A 195 -13.11 -1.54 -7.98
CA SER A 195 -13.09 -2.50 -9.09
C SER A 195 -13.37 -1.90 -10.46
N ASP A 196 -13.84 -0.66 -10.51
CA ASP A 196 -14.52 -0.12 -11.69
C ASP A 196 -13.60 0.73 -12.59
N TYR A 197 -12.36 1.01 -12.15
CA TYR A 197 -11.39 1.77 -12.93
C TYR A 197 -10.62 0.91 -13.94
N GLU A 198 -10.38 1.50 -15.11
CA GLU A 198 -9.49 0.94 -16.14
C GLU A 198 -8.01 1.14 -15.77
N ASP A 199 -7.13 0.24 -16.22
CA ASP A 199 -5.69 0.31 -15.94
C ASP A 199 -5.08 1.68 -16.32
N SER A 200 -5.52 2.26 -17.45
CA SER A 200 -5.06 3.56 -17.97
C SER A 200 -5.38 4.73 -17.03
N GLU A 201 -6.49 4.67 -16.29
CA GLU A 201 -6.88 5.71 -15.34
C GLU A 201 -6.05 5.62 -14.06
N LEU A 202 -5.68 4.39 -13.65
CA LEU A 202 -4.78 4.15 -12.53
C LEU A 202 -3.33 4.54 -12.85
N GLU A 203 -2.90 4.42 -14.11
CA GLU A 203 -1.57 4.87 -14.54
C GLU A 203 -1.36 6.36 -14.24
N THR A 204 -2.33 7.21 -14.62
CA THR A 204 -2.24 8.66 -14.36
C THR A 204 -2.21 8.94 -12.85
N LEU A 205 -3.03 8.25 -12.06
CA LEU A 205 -3.05 8.38 -10.60
C LEU A 205 -1.67 8.03 -9.99
N PHE A 206 -1.08 6.91 -10.41
CA PHE A 206 0.21 6.46 -9.91
C PHE A 206 1.36 7.35 -10.39
N ASP A 207 1.29 7.89 -11.61
CA ASP A 207 2.24 8.90 -12.09
C ASP A 207 2.26 10.11 -11.16
N ARG A 208 1.09 10.66 -10.82
CA ARG A 208 1.00 11.81 -9.91
C ARG A 208 1.45 11.46 -8.48
N ALA A 209 1.21 10.24 -8.01
CA ALA A 209 1.72 9.77 -6.72
C ALA A 209 3.27 9.69 -6.72
N VAL A 210 3.87 9.19 -7.80
CA VAL A 210 5.34 9.17 -7.91
C VAL A 210 5.91 10.59 -7.98
N ASP A 211 5.24 11.52 -8.66
CA ASP A 211 5.65 12.92 -8.73
C ASP A 211 5.64 13.60 -7.35
N ILE A 212 4.69 13.27 -6.48
CA ILE A 212 4.70 13.71 -5.09
C ILE A 212 5.96 13.22 -4.37
N GLY A 213 6.35 11.95 -4.56
CA GLY A 213 7.61 11.40 -4.04
C GLY A 213 8.84 12.18 -4.50
N HIS A 214 8.90 12.53 -5.78
CA HIS A 214 9.95 13.39 -6.33
C HIS A 214 9.97 14.78 -5.68
N SER A 215 8.80 15.40 -5.50
CA SER A 215 8.72 16.71 -4.84
C SER A 215 9.20 16.67 -3.39
N ILE A 216 8.84 15.65 -2.62
CA ILE A 216 9.34 15.47 -1.25
C ILE A 216 10.87 15.31 -1.26
N GLN A 217 11.42 14.51 -2.17
CA GLN A 217 12.86 14.35 -2.33
C GLN A 217 13.56 15.69 -2.65
N VAL A 218 13.02 16.45 -3.61
CA VAL A 218 13.57 17.76 -4.01
C VAL A 218 13.55 18.74 -2.84
N VAL A 219 12.47 18.79 -2.06
CA VAL A 219 12.41 19.61 -0.85
C VAL A 219 13.47 19.15 0.17
N SER A 220 13.52 17.85 0.45
CA SER A 220 14.46 17.24 1.39
C SER A 220 15.93 17.55 1.07
N THR A 221 16.34 17.48 -0.21
CA THR A 221 17.72 17.77 -0.63
C THR A 221 18.17 19.22 -0.36
N LYS A 222 17.23 20.16 -0.21
CA LYS A 222 17.52 21.58 0.01
C LYS A 222 17.66 21.94 1.51
N LEU A 223 17.39 21.01 2.43
CA LEU A 223 17.33 21.28 3.87
C LEU A 223 18.61 20.89 4.62
N GLU A 224 18.79 21.52 5.78
CA GLU A 224 19.81 21.15 6.76
C GLU A 224 19.62 19.71 7.27
N ALA A 225 20.71 19.07 7.70
CA ALA A 225 20.79 17.64 7.96
C ALA A 225 19.66 17.07 8.85
N GLY A 226 19.29 17.74 9.94
CA GLY A 226 18.29 17.22 10.88
C GLY A 226 16.83 17.25 10.37
N VAL A 227 16.45 18.28 9.61
CA VAL A 227 15.11 18.35 8.99
C VAL A 227 15.07 17.46 7.73
N ASN A 228 16.20 17.35 7.06
CA ASN A 228 16.39 16.45 5.93
C ASN A 228 16.14 14.99 6.34
N GLU A 229 16.70 14.52 7.46
CA GLU A 229 16.49 13.15 7.95
C GLU A 229 15.00 12.82 8.19
N LYS A 230 14.24 13.75 8.78
CA LYS A 230 12.79 13.56 8.98
C LYS A 230 12.00 13.46 7.68
N LEU A 231 12.32 14.29 6.68
CA LEU A 231 11.67 14.20 5.37
C LEU A 231 12.12 12.97 4.58
N GLN A 232 13.38 12.53 4.71
CA GLN A 232 13.86 11.28 4.12
C GLN A 232 13.10 10.08 4.69
N ALA A 233 12.92 10.04 6.02
CA ALA A 233 12.14 9.01 6.68
C ALA A 233 10.66 9.04 6.24
N LEU A 234 10.05 10.23 6.16
CA LEU A 234 8.67 10.39 5.67
C LEU A 234 8.52 9.96 4.21
N LEU A 235 9.49 10.29 3.34
CA LEU A 235 9.53 9.83 1.96
C LEU A 235 9.61 8.31 1.89
N GLY A 236 10.46 7.69 2.73
CA GLY A 236 10.54 6.24 2.84
C GLY A 236 9.19 5.60 3.16
N LEU A 237 8.49 6.10 4.19
CA LEU A 237 7.15 5.62 4.54
C LEU A 237 6.13 5.84 3.42
N TYR A 238 6.18 6.99 2.74
CA TYR A 238 5.31 7.29 1.62
C TYR A 238 5.52 6.31 0.46
N VAL A 239 6.77 6.14 0.03
CA VAL A 239 7.16 5.26 -1.08
C VAL A 239 6.74 3.82 -0.82
N LEU A 240 6.94 3.31 0.39
CA LEU A 240 6.52 1.96 0.75
C LEU A 240 5.00 1.79 0.68
N GLN A 241 4.23 2.78 1.15
CA GLN A 241 2.76 2.74 1.04
C GLN A 241 2.30 2.76 -0.41
N ILE A 242 2.82 3.69 -1.23
CA ILE A 242 2.44 3.75 -2.64
C ILE A 242 2.83 2.47 -3.38
N LEU A 243 4.01 1.90 -3.09
CA LEU A 243 4.43 0.64 -3.70
C LEU A 243 3.49 -0.52 -3.36
N ALA A 244 3.00 -0.59 -2.11
CA ALA A 244 1.99 -1.56 -1.73
C ALA A 244 0.69 -1.38 -2.53
N LEU A 245 0.19 -0.14 -2.65
CA LEU A 245 -1.06 0.17 -3.38
C LEU A 245 -0.96 -0.15 -4.88
N VAL A 246 0.17 0.20 -5.51
CA VAL A 246 0.48 -0.17 -6.90
C VAL A 246 0.48 -1.68 -7.08
N SER A 247 0.95 -2.43 -6.08
CA SER A 247 1.04 -3.89 -6.17
C SER A 247 -0.29 -4.59 -5.93
N VAL A 248 -1.15 -4.03 -5.06
CA VAL A 248 -2.50 -4.54 -4.81
C VAL A 248 -3.43 -4.29 -5.99
N SER A 249 -3.32 -3.12 -6.63
CA SER A 249 -4.11 -2.78 -7.81
C SER A 249 -3.74 -3.57 -9.08
N SER A 250 -2.62 -4.29 -9.06
CA SER A 250 -2.14 -5.14 -10.15
C SER A 250 -2.97 -6.44 -10.30
N ARG A 251 -4.28 -6.33 -10.56
CA ARG A 251 -5.25 -7.44 -10.51
C ARG A 251 -4.77 -8.76 -11.11
N CYS A 252 -4.19 -8.72 -12.32
CA CYS A 252 -3.74 -9.93 -13.03
C CYS A 252 -2.40 -9.79 -13.79
N ASN A 253 -1.92 -8.58 -14.09
CA ASN A 253 -0.71 -8.35 -14.89
C ASN A 253 0.24 -7.38 -14.18
N SER A 254 1.20 -7.94 -13.45
CA SER A 254 2.29 -7.17 -12.81
C SER A 254 3.12 -6.35 -13.80
N SER A 255 3.10 -6.67 -15.10
CA SER A 255 3.84 -5.93 -16.13
C SER A 255 3.39 -4.48 -16.30
N ASN A 256 2.10 -4.18 -16.14
CA ASN A 256 1.57 -2.82 -16.34
C ASN A 256 2.03 -1.88 -15.22
N HIS A 257 2.27 -2.44 -14.02
CA HIS A 257 2.64 -1.67 -12.84
C HIS A 257 4.15 -1.63 -12.59
N LEU A 258 4.93 -2.44 -13.31
CA LEU A 258 6.39 -2.50 -13.22
C LEU A 258 7.07 -1.12 -13.37
N PRO A 259 6.70 -0.24 -14.33
CA PRO A 259 7.33 1.07 -14.46
C PRO A 259 7.24 1.92 -13.18
N PHE A 260 6.12 1.83 -12.47
CA PHE A 260 5.93 2.52 -11.19
C PHE A 260 6.77 1.87 -10.09
N ALA A 261 6.80 0.54 -10.02
CA ALA A 261 7.64 -0.17 -9.05
C ALA A 261 9.13 0.18 -9.20
N VAL A 262 9.64 0.25 -10.44
CA VAL A 262 11.00 0.69 -10.75
C VAL A 262 11.24 2.14 -10.27
N ARG A 263 10.35 3.08 -10.63
CA ARG A 263 10.48 4.48 -10.20
C ARG A 263 10.42 4.65 -8.68
N LEU A 264 9.58 3.88 -8.00
CA LEU A 264 9.47 3.90 -6.53
C LEU A 264 10.73 3.29 -5.88
N ALA A 265 11.28 2.23 -6.44
CA ALA A 265 12.50 1.60 -5.95
C ALA A 265 13.73 2.54 -6.03
N CYS A 266 13.77 3.47 -6.98
CA CYS A 266 14.82 4.51 -7.08
C CYS A 266 14.94 5.38 -5.81
N PHE A 267 13.87 5.52 -5.01
CA PHE A 267 13.91 6.31 -3.78
C PHE A 267 14.54 5.58 -2.60
N LEU A 268 14.59 4.24 -2.60
CA LEU A 268 15.02 3.44 -1.45
C LEU A 268 16.44 3.82 -0.97
N PRO A 269 17.45 3.95 -1.86
CA PRO A 269 18.80 4.34 -1.44
C PRO A 269 18.84 5.74 -0.82
N TYR A 270 18.03 6.67 -1.35
CA TYR A 270 17.96 8.03 -0.85
C TYR A 270 17.34 8.09 0.55
N CYS A 271 16.37 7.21 0.82
CA CYS A 271 15.73 7.06 2.12
C CYS A 271 16.57 6.22 3.11
N GLY A 272 17.74 5.72 2.69
CA GLY A 272 18.59 4.86 3.50
C GLY A 272 17.97 3.49 3.79
N LEU A 273 17.11 2.98 2.89
CA LEU A 273 16.43 1.70 3.02
C LEU A 273 17.18 0.63 2.23
N SER A 274 17.43 -0.50 2.89
CA SER A 274 18.11 -1.67 2.33
C SER A 274 17.15 -2.84 2.21
N TYR A 275 17.37 -3.78 1.29
CA TYR A 275 16.49 -4.95 1.19
C TYR A 275 16.57 -5.84 2.44
N CYS A 276 17.74 -5.94 3.07
CA CYS A 276 17.87 -6.65 4.35
C CYS A 276 17.07 -5.96 5.47
N GLY A 277 17.16 -4.64 5.59
CA GLY A 277 16.44 -3.89 6.62
C GLY A 277 14.93 -3.84 6.38
N LEU A 278 14.50 -3.76 5.11
CA LEU A 278 13.08 -3.83 4.72
C LEU A 278 12.48 -5.20 4.99
N ILE A 279 13.14 -6.29 4.56
CA ILE A 279 12.60 -7.64 4.78
C ILE A 279 12.64 -8.04 6.25
N THR A 280 13.53 -7.48 7.08
CA THR A 280 13.55 -7.73 8.52
C THR A 280 12.66 -6.79 9.34
N GLY A 281 12.11 -5.75 8.72
CA GLY A 281 11.32 -4.69 9.37
C GLY A 281 12.14 -3.62 10.09
N SER A 282 13.45 -3.83 10.29
CA SER A 282 14.29 -2.92 11.06
C SER A 282 14.40 -1.51 10.47
N ASP A 283 14.46 -1.38 9.14
CA ASP A 283 14.48 -0.07 8.48
C ASP A 283 13.13 0.64 8.62
N VAL A 284 12.02 -0.11 8.55
CA VAL A 284 10.65 0.41 8.75
C VAL A 284 10.48 0.95 10.17
N ASP A 285 10.87 0.18 11.17
CA ASP A 285 10.78 0.57 12.58
C ASP A 285 11.58 1.85 12.84
N LYS A 286 12.79 1.94 12.26
CA LYS A 286 13.67 3.10 12.37
C LYS A 286 13.04 4.36 11.78
N ILE A 287 12.61 4.33 10.51
CA ILE A 287 12.03 5.51 9.87
C ILE A 287 10.67 5.89 10.47
N SER A 288 9.90 4.92 10.93
CA SER A 288 8.64 5.16 11.65
C SER A 288 8.90 5.92 12.95
N GLY A 289 9.89 5.49 13.74
CA GLY A 289 10.30 6.17 14.96
C GLY A 289 10.75 7.62 14.74
N ILE A 290 11.42 7.91 13.62
CA ILE A 290 11.84 9.26 13.26
C ILE A 290 10.64 10.18 12.94
N VAL A 291 9.63 9.67 12.22
CA VAL A 291 8.49 10.46 11.73
C VAL A 291 7.41 10.66 12.80
N ILE A 292 7.07 9.59 13.52
CA ILE A 292 6.02 9.56 14.55
C ILE A 292 6.51 10.25 15.83
N GLY A 293 7.77 9.99 16.23
CA GLY A 293 8.28 10.42 17.53
C GLY A 293 7.52 9.75 18.68
N GLU A 294 7.20 10.51 19.73
CA GLU A 294 6.47 10.01 20.92
C GLU A 294 4.94 10.12 20.79
N ASN A 295 4.41 10.62 19.66
CA ASN A 295 2.97 10.85 19.48
C ASN A 295 2.25 9.59 18.98
N GLU A 296 1.52 8.89 19.86
CA GLU A 296 0.82 7.64 19.53
C GLU A 296 -0.26 7.78 18.45
N ASP A 297 -0.93 8.94 18.34
CA ASP A 297 -2.00 9.16 17.35
C ASP A 297 -1.50 9.10 15.89
N ASP A 298 -0.23 9.45 15.64
CA ASP A 298 0.38 9.37 14.31
C ASP A 298 0.69 7.91 13.91
N SER A 299 0.71 6.97 14.85
CA SER A 299 1.11 5.58 14.60
C SER A 299 0.12 4.81 13.72
N MET A 300 -1.19 5.04 13.87
CA MET A 300 -2.18 4.35 13.04
C MET A 300 -2.25 4.90 11.62
N ILE A 301 -1.96 6.19 11.46
CA ILE A 301 -2.10 6.91 10.20
C ILE A 301 -1.09 6.42 9.15
N PHE A 302 0.15 6.12 9.57
CA PHE A 302 1.21 5.68 8.65
C PHE A 302 1.37 4.15 8.56
N SER A 303 0.69 3.34 9.39
CA SER A 303 1.02 1.90 9.50
C SER A 303 0.33 0.97 8.51
N SER A 304 -0.79 1.37 7.88
CA SER A 304 -1.69 0.40 7.23
C SER A 304 -1.06 -0.41 6.09
N HIS A 305 -0.15 0.21 5.32
CA HIS A 305 0.46 -0.42 4.13
C HIS A 305 2.00 -0.48 4.14
N VAL A 306 2.66 0.13 5.13
CA VAL A 306 4.14 0.25 5.12
C VAL A 306 4.83 -1.11 5.20
N TYR A 307 4.43 -1.98 6.13
CA TYR A 307 5.05 -3.29 6.28
C TYR A 307 4.80 -4.21 5.07
N LEU A 308 3.61 -4.08 4.45
CA LEU A 308 3.32 -4.74 3.19
C LEU A 308 4.24 -4.24 2.08
N GLY A 309 4.38 -2.92 1.93
CA GLY A 309 5.27 -2.28 0.96
C GLY A 309 6.74 -2.64 1.14
N ALA A 310 7.20 -2.73 2.39
CA ALA A 310 8.56 -3.17 2.71
C ALA A 310 8.83 -4.58 2.21
N SER A 311 7.98 -5.55 2.57
CA SER A 311 8.11 -6.92 2.07
C SER A 311 7.98 -6.99 0.55
N ILE A 312 7.02 -6.27 -0.04
CA ILE A 312 6.77 -6.26 -1.48
C ILE A 312 7.94 -5.67 -2.27
N SER A 313 8.64 -4.67 -1.74
CA SER A 313 9.81 -4.08 -2.42
C SER A 313 10.89 -5.12 -2.73
N VAL A 314 11.09 -6.07 -1.82
CA VAL A 314 12.05 -7.17 -1.96
C VAL A 314 11.51 -8.23 -2.92
N ILE A 315 10.21 -8.47 -2.93
CA ILE A 315 9.58 -9.41 -3.87
C ILE A 315 9.56 -8.87 -5.30
N TRP A 316 9.37 -7.56 -5.50
CA TRP A 316 9.54 -6.94 -6.82
C TRP A 316 10.96 -7.13 -7.36
N ALA A 317 11.97 -6.97 -6.50
CA ALA A 317 13.36 -7.24 -6.87
C ALA A 317 13.60 -8.72 -7.24
N GLN A 318 12.85 -9.64 -6.64
CA GLN A 318 12.87 -11.06 -7.03
C GLN A 318 12.17 -11.32 -8.37
N MET A 319 11.13 -10.55 -8.67
CA MET A 319 10.37 -10.67 -9.92
C MET A 319 11.11 -10.04 -11.10
N CYS A 320 11.84 -8.95 -10.87
CA CYS A 320 12.51 -8.18 -11.90
C CYS A 320 13.85 -7.59 -11.41
N ASP A 321 14.94 -8.00 -12.05
CA ASP A 321 16.30 -7.54 -11.72
C ASP A 321 16.47 -6.01 -11.87
N GLU A 322 15.70 -5.37 -12.76
CA GLU A 322 15.74 -3.91 -12.94
C GLU A 322 15.41 -3.17 -11.64
N VAL A 323 14.44 -3.69 -10.87
CA VAL A 323 14.04 -3.12 -9.57
C VAL A 323 15.20 -3.18 -8.59
N ALA A 324 15.93 -4.31 -8.52
CA ALA A 324 17.10 -4.46 -7.67
C ALA A 324 18.24 -3.51 -8.08
N GLN A 325 18.46 -3.35 -9.39
CA GLN A 325 19.50 -2.48 -9.94
C GLN A 325 19.26 -1.01 -9.58
N VAL A 326 18.04 -0.51 -9.74
CA VAL A 326 17.72 0.89 -9.40
C VAL A 326 17.73 1.15 -7.90
N ALA A 327 17.38 0.14 -7.09
CA ALA A 327 17.51 0.16 -5.64
C ALA A 327 18.97 0.00 -5.17
N LYS A 328 19.93 -0.28 -6.08
CA LYS A 328 21.35 -0.46 -5.76
C LYS A 328 21.62 -1.55 -4.71
N GLU A 329 20.79 -2.59 -4.70
CA GLU A 329 20.85 -3.68 -3.74
C GLU A 329 21.18 -5.01 -4.45
N ASP A 330 21.84 -5.92 -3.74
CA ASP A 330 22.12 -7.28 -4.21
C ASP A 330 21.23 -8.28 -3.47
N LEU A 331 20.15 -8.69 -4.13
CA LEU A 331 19.20 -9.66 -3.56
C LEU A 331 19.86 -11.01 -3.26
N SER A 332 20.88 -11.43 -4.02
CA SER A 332 21.58 -12.69 -3.77
C SER A 332 22.41 -12.61 -2.49
N ALA A 333 23.06 -11.48 -2.24
CA ALA A 333 23.77 -11.23 -0.98
C ALA A 333 22.81 -11.24 0.21
N VAL A 334 21.64 -10.59 0.08
CA VAL A 334 20.61 -10.59 1.13
C VAL A 334 20.11 -12.00 1.43
N LYS A 335 19.80 -12.81 0.40
CA LYS A 335 19.40 -14.21 0.58
C LYS A 335 20.49 -15.02 1.29
N GLY A 336 21.76 -14.84 0.90
CA GLY A 336 22.90 -15.49 1.55
C GLY A 336 23.04 -15.10 3.02
N GLU A 337 22.86 -13.82 3.35
CA GLU A 337 22.88 -13.34 4.73
C GLU A 337 21.75 -13.96 5.58
N LEU A 338 20.53 -14.02 5.04
CA LEU A 338 19.38 -14.64 5.71
C LEU A 338 19.54 -16.17 5.87
N GLN A 339 20.26 -16.84 4.97
CA GLN A 339 20.59 -18.26 5.14
C GLN A 339 21.57 -18.48 6.29
N ILE A 340 22.45 -17.52 6.59
CA ILE A 340 23.47 -17.62 7.64
C ILE A 340 22.92 -17.16 9.00
N ILE A 341 22.18 -16.06 9.04
CA ILE A 341 21.77 -15.39 10.29
C ILE A 341 20.31 -15.76 10.62
N GLN A 342 20.14 -16.70 11.55
CA GLN A 342 18.83 -17.25 11.91
C GLN A 342 17.85 -16.20 12.48
N THR A 343 18.28 -15.27 13.33
CA THR A 343 17.40 -14.23 13.88
C THR A 343 16.86 -13.30 12.80
N LYS A 344 17.71 -12.87 11.87
CA LYS A 344 17.28 -12.10 10.70
C LYS A 344 16.34 -12.89 9.80
N ARG A 345 16.57 -14.19 9.64
CA ARG A 345 15.65 -15.08 8.92
C ARG A 345 14.28 -15.15 9.58
N TRP A 346 14.20 -15.28 10.90
CA TRP A 346 12.93 -15.27 11.63
C TRP A 346 12.19 -13.94 11.50
N GLN A 347 12.92 -12.82 11.53
CA GLN A 347 12.35 -11.49 11.25
C GLN A 347 11.79 -11.43 9.83
N ALA A 348 12.54 -11.92 8.84
CA ALA A 348 12.12 -11.99 7.44
C ALA A 348 10.86 -12.83 7.24
N ILE A 349 10.82 -14.03 7.84
CA ILE A 349 9.62 -14.88 7.85
C ILE A 349 8.45 -14.13 8.47
N GLY A 350 8.68 -13.44 9.59
CA GLY A 350 7.68 -12.64 10.28
C GLY A 350 7.10 -11.51 9.41
N MET A 351 7.93 -10.83 8.63
CA MET A 351 7.51 -9.74 7.73
C MET A 351 6.74 -10.22 6.50
N LEU A 352 7.05 -11.42 6.01
CA LEU A 352 6.34 -12.01 4.86
C LEU A 352 4.89 -12.36 5.18
N LYS A 353 4.49 -12.43 6.46
CA LYS A 353 3.08 -12.57 6.85
C LYS A 353 2.20 -11.52 6.17
N HIS A 354 2.68 -10.29 6.02
CA HIS A 354 1.92 -9.19 5.42
C HIS A 354 1.54 -9.48 3.96
N ILE A 355 2.44 -10.13 3.20
CA ILE A 355 2.17 -10.57 1.82
C ILE A 355 1.16 -11.71 1.82
N PHE A 356 1.39 -12.74 2.64
CA PHE A 356 0.58 -13.95 2.62
C PHE A 356 -0.85 -13.71 3.14
N SER A 357 -1.01 -12.84 4.14
CA SER A 357 -2.32 -12.51 4.73
C SER A 357 -3.09 -11.46 3.93
N SER A 358 -2.44 -10.76 2.98
CA SER A 358 -3.14 -9.77 2.16
C SER A 358 -4.13 -10.45 1.22
N VAL A 359 -5.41 -10.09 1.31
CA VAL A 359 -6.48 -10.68 0.51
C VAL A 359 -6.40 -10.17 -0.93
N ASP A 360 -6.21 -8.87 -1.08
CA ASP A 360 -6.28 -8.16 -2.36
C ASP A 360 -4.99 -8.28 -3.17
N LEU A 361 -3.90 -8.75 -2.56
CA LEU A 361 -2.64 -8.92 -3.26
C LEU A 361 -2.68 -10.10 -4.24
N PRO A 362 -2.25 -9.91 -5.52
CA PRO A 362 -2.24 -10.96 -6.52
C PRO A 362 -1.43 -12.20 -6.11
N TRP A 363 -1.88 -13.37 -6.55
CA TRP A 363 -1.23 -14.65 -6.25
C TRP A 363 0.21 -14.76 -6.76
N GLU A 364 0.56 -13.99 -7.80
CA GLU A 364 1.93 -13.93 -8.32
C GLU A 364 2.92 -13.47 -7.24
N PHE A 365 2.62 -12.40 -6.51
CA PHE A 365 3.46 -11.95 -5.39
C PHE A 365 3.58 -13.00 -4.30
N LYS A 366 2.48 -13.69 -3.97
CA LYS A 366 2.49 -14.77 -2.99
C LYS A 366 3.36 -15.94 -3.45
N ARG A 367 3.37 -16.26 -4.75
CA ARG A 367 4.26 -17.27 -5.34
C ARG A 367 5.72 -16.89 -5.17
N HIS A 368 6.10 -15.68 -5.60
CA HIS A 368 7.49 -15.23 -5.47
C HIS A 368 7.93 -15.09 -4.00
N ALA A 369 7.02 -14.73 -3.08
CA ALA A 369 7.30 -14.73 -1.65
C ALA A 369 7.48 -16.13 -1.06
N VAL A 370 6.73 -17.13 -1.53
CA VAL A 370 6.95 -18.55 -1.16
C VAL A 370 8.30 -19.03 -1.70
N ASP A 371 8.66 -18.69 -2.94
CA ASP A 371 9.96 -19.05 -3.50
C ASP A 371 11.11 -18.38 -2.75
N PHE A 372 10.96 -17.10 -2.36
CA PHE A 372 11.91 -16.40 -1.49
C PHE A 372 12.07 -17.11 -0.13
N LEU A 373 10.97 -17.56 0.50
CA LEU A 373 11.03 -18.36 1.73
C LEU A 373 11.84 -19.65 1.54
N LEU A 374 11.59 -20.38 0.45
CA LEU A 374 12.31 -21.61 0.14
C LEU A 374 13.81 -21.35 -0.04
N ASP A 375 14.17 -20.24 -0.68
CA ASP A 375 15.55 -19.82 -0.86
C ASP A 375 16.25 -19.51 0.47
N ILE A 376 15.65 -18.68 1.34
CA ILE A 376 16.31 -18.30 2.60
C ILE A 376 16.37 -19.44 3.62
N THR A 377 15.53 -20.47 3.46
CA THR A 377 15.51 -21.67 4.30
C THR A 377 16.31 -22.85 3.71
N ASN A 378 16.93 -22.70 2.53
CA ASN A 378 17.78 -23.72 1.91
C ASN A 378 19.17 -23.88 2.58
N GLY A 379 19.51 -23.05 3.57
CA GLY A 379 20.79 -23.13 4.27
C GLY A 379 20.98 -24.47 4.98
N ASN A 380 22.19 -25.02 4.95
CA ASN A 380 22.53 -26.12 5.84
C ASN A 380 22.28 -25.64 7.28
N ASN A 381 21.38 -26.30 7.99
CA ASN A 381 21.24 -26.21 9.45
C ASN A 381 22.51 -26.76 10.13
N SER A 382 23.69 -26.28 9.75
CA SER A 382 24.93 -26.65 10.42
C SER A 382 24.78 -26.12 11.82
N LYS A 383 24.75 -27.08 12.75
CA LYS A 383 24.69 -26.95 14.20
C LYS A 383 25.84 -26.13 14.79
N THR A 384 26.11 -24.94 14.28
CA THR A 384 26.77 -23.88 15.05
C THR A 384 25.69 -23.17 15.84
N LEU A 385 24.95 -23.96 16.64
CA LEU A 385 24.10 -23.46 17.69
C LEU A 385 25.06 -23.11 18.83
N ASP A 386 25.47 -21.84 18.90
CA ASP A 386 25.57 -21.21 20.21
C ASP A 386 24.12 -21.11 20.72
N ASP A 387 23.60 -22.25 21.19
CA ASP A 387 22.23 -22.46 21.72
C ASP A 387 21.96 -21.61 22.98
N GLU A 388 22.92 -20.80 23.43
CA GLU A 388 22.82 -20.06 24.69
C GLU A 388 22.38 -18.59 24.53
N HIS A 389 22.24 -18.02 23.32
CA HIS A 389 22.05 -16.55 23.19
C HIS A 389 20.89 -16.01 22.32
N ASN A 390 20.15 -16.82 21.55
CA ASN A 390 19.03 -16.29 20.75
C ASN A 390 17.67 -16.71 21.33
N ASP A 391 16.98 -15.76 21.96
CA ASP A 391 15.64 -15.96 22.51
C ASP A 391 14.58 -15.95 21.41
N CYS A 392 14.24 -17.14 20.90
CA CYS A 392 13.18 -17.33 19.91
C CYS A 392 11.81 -16.80 20.38
N SER A 393 11.59 -16.65 21.70
CA SER A 393 10.31 -16.21 22.26
C SER A 393 9.89 -14.82 21.74
N LEU A 394 10.85 -13.94 21.45
CA LEU A 394 10.62 -12.60 20.91
C LEU A 394 9.94 -12.62 19.53
N TYR A 395 10.11 -13.70 18.77
CA TYR A 395 9.60 -13.81 17.40
C TYR A 395 8.37 -14.70 17.28
N MET A 396 7.96 -15.38 18.37
CA MET A 396 6.92 -16.41 18.36
C MET A 396 5.61 -15.94 17.75
N THR A 397 5.11 -14.77 18.14
CA THR A 397 3.86 -14.24 17.62
C THR A 397 3.95 -13.98 16.12
N SER A 398 5.07 -13.43 15.64
CA SER A 398 5.23 -13.14 14.22
C SER A 398 5.44 -14.39 13.38
N LEU A 399 6.20 -15.36 13.88
CA LEU A 399 6.39 -16.67 13.26
C LEU A 399 5.07 -17.45 13.17
N PHE A 400 4.29 -17.45 14.26
CA PHE A 400 2.96 -18.05 14.29
C PHE A 400 2.04 -17.43 13.23
N SER A 401 1.96 -16.09 13.17
CA SER A 401 1.14 -15.40 12.18
C SER A 401 1.59 -15.67 10.74
N ALA A 402 2.91 -15.75 10.50
CA ALA A 402 3.44 -16.07 9.18
C ALA A 402 3.07 -17.51 8.76
N LEU A 403 3.25 -18.49 9.65
CA LEU A 403 2.86 -19.88 9.41
C LEU A 403 1.35 -20.02 9.19
N GLN A 404 0.54 -19.32 9.99
CA GLN A 404 -0.91 -19.28 9.79
C GLN A 404 -1.25 -18.73 8.39
N ALA A 405 -0.61 -17.64 7.95
CA ALA A 405 -0.83 -17.09 6.63
C ALA A 405 -0.37 -18.05 5.50
N ILE A 406 0.71 -18.81 5.71
CA ILE A 406 1.13 -19.88 4.77
C ILE A 406 0.06 -20.97 4.67
N THR A 407 -0.56 -21.38 5.80
CA THR A 407 -1.65 -22.38 5.74
C THR A 407 -2.84 -21.91 4.91
N MET A 408 -3.14 -20.60 4.92
CA MET A 408 -4.17 -20.02 4.06
C MET A 408 -3.84 -20.21 2.57
N ILE A 409 -2.57 -20.08 2.17
CA ILE A 409 -2.14 -20.33 0.78
C ILE A 409 -2.35 -21.81 0.41
N ILE A 410 -1.99 -22.72 1.31
CA ILE A 410 -2.17 -24.17 1.10
C ILE A 410 -3.66 -24.52 0.89
N ILE A 411 -4.56 -23.86 1.62
CA ILE A 411 -6.00 -24.13 1.53
C ILE A 411 -6.62 -23.48 0.28
N TYR A 412 -6.36 -22.18 0.07
CA TYR A 412 -7.16 -21.36 -0.85
C TYR A 412 -6.53 -21.12 -2.22
N ALA A 413 -5.23 -21.35 -2.41
CA ALA A 413 -4.62 -21.15 -3.72
C ALA A 413 -5.16 -22.17 -4.74
N SER A 414 -5.57 -21.68 -5.91
CA SER A 414 -6.04 -22.53 -7.01
C SER A 414 -4.88 -23.29 -7.69
N ASP A 415 -3.68 -22.70 -7.69
CA ASP A 415 -2.47 -23.28 -8.26
C ASP A 415 -1.91 -24.40 -7.36
N THR A 416 -1.85 -25.62 -7.92
CA THR A 416 -1.35 -26.81 -7.22
C THR A 416 0.15 -26.75 -6.94
N VAL A 417 0.94 -26.12 -7.81
CA VAL A 417 2.38 -25.95 -7.62
C VAL A 417 2.63 -24.98 -6.47
N LEU A 418 1.90 -23.87 -6.44
CA LEU A 418 1.95 -22.91 -5.34
C LEU A 418 1.59 -23.57 -4.00
N ARG A 419 0.49 -24.34 -3.94
CA ARG A 419 0.12 -25.07 -2.71
C ARG A 419 1.20 -26.02 -2.24
N LYS A 420 1.83 -26.76 -3.16
CA LYS A 420 2.91 -27.70 -2.84
C LYS A 420 4.16 -26.97 -2.32
N ASN A 421 4.55 -25.88 -2.97
CA ASN A 421 5.69 -25.07 -2.54
C ASN A 421 5.43 -24.41 -1.19
N ALA A 422 4.20 -23.92 -0.96
CA ALA A 422 3.79 -23.35 0.34
C ALA A 422 3.84 -24.41 1.45
N PHE A 423 3.41 -25.64 1.18
CA PHE A 423 3.54 -26.75 2.13
C PHE A 423 5.00 -27.11 2.41
N GLU A 424 5.86 -27.10 1.40
CA GLU A 424 7.31 -27.30 1.59
C GLU A 424 7.91 -26.17 2.44
N ALA A 425 7.55 -24.91 2.17
CA ALA A 425 7.99 -23.76 2.95
C ALA A 425 7.52 -23.85 4.41
N LEU A 426 6.27 -24.27 4.65
CA LEU A 426 5.73 -24.50 6.00
C LEU A 426 6.62 -25.45 6.79
N LYS A 427 6.98 -26.61 6.21
CA LYS A 427 7.83 -27.61 6.87
C LYS A 427 9.23 -27.06 7.18
N ARG A 428 9.82 -26.31 6.26
CA ARG A 428 11.17 -25.73 6.45
C ARG A 428 11.20 -24.66 7.52
N VAL A 429 10.20 -23.79 7.54
CA VAL A 429 10.06 -22.77 8.60
C VAL A 429 9.85 -23.45 9.96
N LEU A 430 9.01 -24.48 10.05
CA LEU A 430 8.84 -25.26 11.27
C LEU A 430 10.16 -25.89 11.73
N ALA A 431 10.92 -26.49 10.82
CA ALA A 431 12.21 -27.09 11.12
C ALA A 431 13.28 -26.07 11.57
N ASP A 432 13.14 -24.81 11.18
CA ASP A 432 14.03 -23.71 11.59
C ASP A 432 13.72 -23.17 13.00
N ILE A 433 12.59 -23.57 13.60
CA ILE A 433 12.17 -23.15 14.95
C ILE A 433 12.65 -24.17 16.00
N PRO A 434 13.16 -23.74 17.17
CA PRO A 434 13.59 -24.67 18.22
C PRO A 434 12.47 -25.59 18.71
N ASN A 435 12.82 -26.80 19.16
CA ASN A 435 11.85 -27.88 19.42
C ASN A 435 10.71 -27.48 20.38
N SER A 436 11.00 -26.76 21.48
CA SER A 436 9.98 -26.31 22.45
C SER A 436 8.95 -25.41 21.82
N GLN A 437 9.40 -24.38 21.12
CA GLN A 437 8.58 -23.40 20.46
C GLN A 437 7.81 -23.98 19.27
N ARG A 438 8.43 -24.95 18.55
CA ARG A 438 7.82 -25.60 17.40
C ARG A 438 6.57 -26.39 17.79
N PHE A 439 6.61 -27.13 18.90
CA PHE A 439 5.43 -27.85 19.40
C PHE A 439 4.28 -26.90 19.76
N ASP A 440 4.58 -25.82 20.48
CA ASP A 440 3.59 -24.82 20.88
C ASP A 440 2.92 -24.17 19.65
N ILE A 441 3.71 -23.85 18.62
CA ILE A 441 3.19 -23.31 17.35
C ILE A 441 2.30 -24.34 16.64
N LEU A 442 2.73 -25.60 16.52
CA LEU A 442 1.94 -26.65 15.90
C LEU A 442 0.61 -26.87 16.62
N LYS A 443 0.64 -26.95 17.96
CA LYS A 443 -0.57 -27.04 18.79
C LYS A 443 -1.50 -25.85 18.53
N ALA A 444 -0.97 -24.63 18.57
CA ALA A 444 -1.77 -23.41 18.32
C ALA A 444 -2.34 -23.34 16.90
N LEU A 445 -1.62 -23.82 15.88
CA LEU A 445 -2.10 -23.85 14.49
C LEU A 445 -3.24 -24.85 14.33
N ILE A 446 -3.15 -26.01 14.99
CA ILE A 446 -4.20 -27.04 14.99
C ILE A 446 -5.46 -26.52 15.68
N GLU A 447 -5.32 -25.96 16.89
CA GLU A 447 -6.45 -25.46 17.69
C GLU A 447 -7.21 -24.32 17.00
N LYS A 448 -6.51 -23.50 16.20
CA LYS A 448 -7.12 -22.36 15.49
C LYS A 448 -7.54 -22.67 14.05
N SER A 449 -7.32 -23.88 13.54
CA SER A 449 -7.69 -24.22 12.17
C SER A 449 -9.14 -24.69 12.08
N GLU A 450 -9.91 -24.06 11.20
CA GLU A 450 -11.29 -24.47 10.91
C GLU A 450 -11.37 -25.55 9.82
N SER A 451 -10.24 -25.89 9.17
CA SER A 451 -10.18 -26.87 8.09
C SER A 451 -9.70 -28.22 8.59
N SER A 452 -10.58 -29.23 8.57
CA SER A 452 -10.27 -30.62 8.94
C SER A 452 -9.07 -31.19 8.18
N SER A 453 -8.97 -30.93 6.86
CA SER A 453 -7.83 -31.39 6.06
C SER A 453 -6.52 -30.67 6.43
N MET A 454 -6.58 -29.38 6.79
CA MET A 454 -5.39 -28.66 7.28
C MET A 454 -4.96 -29.15 8.66
N VAL A 455 -5.90 -29.41 9.57
CA VAL A 455 -5.64 -30.06 10.86
C VAL A 455 -4.94 -31.40 10.65
N ALA A 456 -5.43 -32.21 9.70
CA ALA A 456 -4.82 -33.49 9.37
C ALA A 456 -3.36 -33.35 8.88
N ILE A 457 -3.08 -32.36 8.01
CA ILE A 457 -1.72 -32.05 7.54
C ILE A 457 -0.80 -31.61 8.70
N LEU A 458 -1.31 -30.79 9.63
CA LEU A 458 -0.53 -30.34 10.78
C LEU A 458 -0.28 -31.49 11.78
N LEU A 459 -1.25 -32.38 11.98
CA LEU A 459 -1.08 -33.60 12.76
C LEU A 459 -0.04 -34.52 12.12
N ASP A 460 0.05 -34.58 10.80
CA ASP A 460 1.12 -35.30 10.11
C ASP A 460 2.51 -34.71 10.40
N CYS A 461 2.60 -33.38 10.48
CA CYS A 461 3.84 -32.71 10.89
C CYS A 461 4.21 -33.10 12.34
N VAL A 462 3.25 -33.08 13.27
CA VAL A 462 3.45 -33.54 14.65
C VAL A 462 3.91 -35.01 14.70
N ARG A 463 3.29 -35.88 13.90
CA ARG A 463 3.69 -37.28 13.76
C ARG A 463 5.14 -37.42 13.33
N GLY A 464 5.56 -36.64 12.33
CA GLY A 464 6.95 -36.59 11.85
C GLY A 464 7.94 -36.22 12.97
N GLU A 465 7.61 -35.20 13.76
CA GLU A 465 8.42 -34.76 14.91
C GLU A 465 8.55 -35.85 15.99
N MET A 466 7.43 -36.51 16.34
CA MET A 466 7.44 -37.62 17.29
C MET A 466 8.36 -38.77 16.85
N HIS A 467 8.33 -39.12 15.56
CA HIS A 467 9.20 -40.16 14.99
C HIS A 467 10.68 -39.75 15.02
N MET A 468 10.98 -38.48 14.73
CA MET A 468 12.35 -37.96 14.80
C MET A 468 12.88 -38.01 16.24
N GLU A 469 12.09 -37.57 17.23
CA GLU A 469 12.45 -37.63 18.65
C GLU A 469 12.68 -39.08 19.12
N SER A 470 11.79 -40.00 18.72
CA SER A 470 11.92 -41.43 19.05
C SER A 470 13.19 -42.07 18.45
N THR A 471 13.53 -41.70 17.21
CA THR A 471 14.76 -42.15 16.55
C THR A 471 16.00 -41.61 17.27
N LEU A 472 15.98 -40.33 17.66
CA LEU A 472 17.07 -39.70 18.42
C LEU A 472 17.31 -40.43 19.75
N ARG A 473 16.24 -40.69 20.52
CA ARG A 473 16.30 -41.49 21.77
C ARG A 473 16.90 -42.87 21.55
N THR A 474 16.47 -43.57 20.50
CA THR A 474 16.97 -44.91 20.18
C THR A 474 18.45 -44.91 19.78
N SER A 475 18.95 -43.81 19.19
CA SER A 475 20.36 -43.63 18.84
C SER A 475 21.24 -43.30 20.04
N ILE A 476 20.75 -42.46 20.97
CA ILE A 476 21.45 -42.08 22.21
C ILE A 476 21.53 -43.31 23.12
N GLY A 477 20.43 -44.05 23.27
CA GLY A 477 20.38 -45.30 24.04
C GLY A 477 21.26 -46.44 23.50
N LYS A 478 21.77 -46.33 22.27
CA LYS A 478 22.76 -47.28 21.70
C LYS A 478 24.21 -46.85 21.93
N ASN A 479 24.47 -45.57 22.22
CA ASN A 479 25.82 -45.01 22.35
C ASN A 479 26.24 -44.66 23.78
N GLU A 480 25.34 -44.70 24.76
CA GLU A 480 25.65 -44.39 26.17
C GLU A 480 25.50 -45.61 27.09
N VAL A 481 26.56 -46.42 27.15
CA VAL A 481 27.00 -46.97 28.44
C VAL A 481 28.11 -46.03 28.92
N LEU A 482 27.73 -44.96 29.64
CA LEU A 482 28.51 -44.22 30.65
C LEU A 482 28.03 -42.75 30.72
N GLY A 483 27.54 -42.35 31.90
CA GLY A 483 27.44 -40.95 32.32
C GLY A 483 26.08 -40.31 32.10
N ALA A 484 25.24 -40.35 33.14
CA ALA A 484 24.02 -39.56 33.21
C ALA A 484 24.35 -38.06 33.25
N ASP A 485 24.30 -37.39 32.10
CA ASP A 485 24.08 -35.95 32.04
C ASP A 485 22.57 -35.70 31.81
N ASP A 486 21.91 -35.38 32.93
CA ASP A 486 20.47 -35.15 33.14
C ASP A 486 19.87 -33.95 32.35
N LYS A 487 20.58 -33.44 31.33
CA LYS A 487 20.13 -32.38 30.41
C LYS A 487 19.55 -32.92 29.11
N ALA A 488 20.09 -34.01 28.56
CA ALA A 488 19.64 -34.56 27.27
C ALA A 488 18.25 -35.25 27.38
N CYS A 489 17.89 -35.75 28.56
CA CYS A 489 16.62 -36.44 28.81
C CYS A 489 15.44 -35.50 29.12
N LYS A 490 15.66 -34.17 29.23
CA LYS A 490 14.61 -33.18 29.58
C LYS A 490 13.89 -32.55 28.38
N ASN A 491 14.34 -32.80 27.15
CA ASN A 491 13.77 -32.18 25.94
C ASN A 491 12.78 -33.11 25.21
N THR A 492 11.91 -33.78 25.97
CA THR A 492 10.93 -34.73 25.43
C THR A 492 9.56 -34.09 25.25
N LEU A 493 9.48 -33.08 24.38
CA LEU A 493 8.31 -32.21 24.28
C LEU A 493 7.18 -32.87 23.48
N PHE A 494 7.50 -33.62 22.43
CA PHE A 494 6.51 -34.28 21.57
C PHE A 494 6.00 -35.62 22.15
N TRP A 495 6.63 -36.11 23.23
CA TRP A 495 6.22 -37.27 24.01
C TRP A 495 5.88 -36.90 25.47
N SER A 496 5.31 -35.71 25.66
CA SER A 496 4.88 -35.17 26.96
C SER A 496 3.37 -35.29 27.16
N THR A 497 2.84 -34.97 28.34
CA THR A 497 1.37 -34.89 28.56
C THR A 497 0.67 -33.91 27.62
N SER A 498 1.39 -32.93 27.08
CA SER A 498 0.84 -31.93 26.17
C SER A 498 0.41 -32.52 24.81
N ILE A 499 0.96 -33.67 24.39
CA ILE A 499 0.46 -34.38 23.19
C ILE A 499 -0.91 -35.01 23.45
N LEU A 500 -1.16 -35.50 24.67
CA LEU A 500 -2.43 -36.09 25.05
C LEU A 500 -3.53 -35.03 25.10
N GLU A 501 -3.20 -33.83 25.59
CA GLU A 501 -4.09 -32.68 25.54
C GLU A 501 -4.45 -32.30 24.09
N LEU A 502 -3.48 -32.33 23.17
CA LEU A 502 -3.71 -32.07 21.75
C LEU A 502 -4.57 -33.17 21.11
N VAL A 503 -4.35 -34.44 21.46
CA VAL A 503 -5.20 -35.56 21.00
C VAL A 503 -6.63 -35.39 21.51
N GLU A 504 -6.79 -35.01 22.77
CA GLU A 504 -8.10 -34.74 23.35
C GLU A 504 -8.81 -33.56 22.67
N SER A 505 -8.10 -32.46 22.37
CA SER A 505 -8.71 -31.28 21.74
C SER A 505 -9.26 -31.57 20.33
N VAL A 506 -8.66 -32.52 19.60
CA VAL A 506 -9.15 -32.97 18.28
C VAL A 506 -10.32 -33.95 18.42
N LEU A 507 -10.31 -34.82 19.44
CA LEU A 507 -11.38 -35.81 19.69
C LEU A 507 -12.59 -35.25 20.43
N ARG A 508 -12.46 -34.12 21.11
CA ARG A 508 -13.53 -33.43 21.84
C ARG A 508 -13.56 -31.96 21.43
N PRO A 509 -14.27 -31.63 20.34
CA PRO A 509 -14.42 -30.24 19.90
C PRO A 509 -15.02 -29.35 21.00
N LEU A 510 -14.72 -28.06 20.96
CA LEU A 510 -15.13 -27.04 21.95
C LEU A 510 -16.65 -26.99 22.24
N ASN A 511 -17.47 -27.40 21.28
CA ASN A 511 -18.93 -27.44 21.41
C ASN A 511 -19.44 -28.64 22.24
N GLY A 512 -18.55 -29.55 22.66
CA GLY A 512 -18.87 -30.80 23.36
C GLY A 512 -19.38 -31.89 22.42
N GLY A 513 -19.20 -33.16 22.84
CA GLY A 513 -19.61 -34.33 22.05
C GLY A 513 -18.52 -34.89 21.12
N PRO A 514 -18.80 -35.99 20.38
CA PRO A 514 -17.87 -36.56 19.41
C PRO A 514 -17.69 -35.65 18.17
N PRO A 515 -16.57 -35.76 17.43
CA PRO A 515 -16.36 -35.01 16.20
C PRO A 515 -17.44 -35.34 15.16
N ILE A 516 -17.92 -34.33 14.44
CA ILE A 516 -18.96 -34.48 13.43
C ILE A 516 -18.33 -35.15 12.20
N LEU A 517 -18.87 -36.31 11.81
CA LEU A 517 -18.43 -37.06 10.63
C LEU A 517 -19.51 -36.93 9.54
N PRO A 518 -19.12 -36.71 8.26
CA PRO A 518 -17.77 -36.89 7.71
C PRO A 518 -16.87 -35.64 7.75
N GLU A 519 -17.36 -34.47 8.17
CA GLU A 519 -16.63 -33.21 8.02
C GLU A 519 -15.25 -33.20 8.73
N ASN A 520 -15.14 -33.87 9.89
CA ASN A 520 -13.89 -34.01 10.65
C ASN A 520 -13.12 -35.30 10.35
N GLY A 521 -13.49 -36.04 9.30
CA GLY A 521 -12.98 -37.38 9.02
C GLY A 521 -11.46 -37.45 8.80
N ASP A 522 -10.90 -36.51 8.03
CA ASP A 522 -9.47 -36.46 7.73
C ASP A 522 -8.61 -36.29 9.00
N ALA A 523 -9.00 -35.35 9.86
CA ALA A 523 -8.32 -35.08 11.14
C ALA A 523 -8.39 -36.27 12.09
N VAL A 524 -9.56 -36.89 12.23
CA VAL A 524 -9.77 -38.06 13.11
C VAL A 524 -8.97 -39.27 12.60
N PHE A 525 -8.92 -39.49 11.28
CA PHE A 525 -8.15 -40.57 10.68
C PHE A 525 -6.64 -40.41 10.92
N LEU A 526 -6.10 -39.21 10.71
CA LEU A 526 -4.68 -38.96 10.93
C LEU A 526 -4.29 -39.00 12.40
N LEU A 527 -5.20 -38.63 13.31
CA LEU A 527 -5.01 -38.79 14.74
C LEU A 527 -4.85 -40.25 15.17
N HIS A 528 -5.63 -41.18 14.57
CA HIS A 528 -5.47 -42.62 14.79
C HIS A 528 -4.11 -43.18 14.34
N LEU A 529 -3.38 -42.42 13.52
CA LEU A 529 -2.05 -42.79 13.03
C LEU A 529 -0.92 -42.16 13.86
N LEU A 530 -1.22 -41.38 14.90
CA LEU A 530 -0.22 -40.93 15.85
C LEU A 530 0.23 -42.10 16.72
N PRO A 531 1.55 -42.24 17.00
CA PRO A 531 2.07 -43.30 17.86
C PRO A 531 1.85 -42.97 19.35
N VAL A 532 0.61 -42.67 19.72
CA VAL A 532 0.17 -42.41 21.09
C VAL A 532 -0.72 -43.59 21.48
N ASP A 533 -0.30 -44.37 22.48
CA ASP A 533 -1.17 -45.39 23.07
C ASP A 533 -2.31 -44.66 23.82
N VAL A 534 -3.50 -44.57 23.21
CA VAL A 534 -4.72 -43.98 23.81
C VAL A 534 -5.52 -45.04 24.56
#